data_AF-A0A944PEB0-F1
#
_entry.id   AF-A0A944PEB0-F1
#
_cell.length_a   1.000
_cell.length_b   1.000
_cell.length_c   1.000
_cell.angle_alpha   90.00
_cell.angle_beta   90.00
_cell.angle_gamma   90.00
#
_symmetry.space_group_name_H-M   'P 1'
#
loop_
_entity.id
_entity.type
_entity.pdbx_description
1 polymer ?
#
loop_
_entity_poly.entity_id
_entity_poly.type
_entity_poly.pdbx_seq_one_letter_code
_entity_poly.pdbx_strand_id
1 'polypeptide(L)'
;MNVSTAVLAAGASIAAVGVAQLVQRGRQHKQRNDLATSLIQIEWLSRASSDEKEAAYWAPAGMEPAQYQPLLSANRMFCQLSLLHRFGLLTDRRLVLYADKLMESAAARAYWARFGEHRQAEALGKKTDEHFTRAMNEAFTRATMVA
;
A
#
# COMPACT_ATOMS: atom_id res chain seq x y z
N MET A 1 -30.47 -43.47 8.23
CA MET A 1 -30.18 -42.51 7.16
C MET A 1 -30.19 -43.26 5.84
N ASN A 2 -31.02 -42.84 4.88
CA ASN A 2 -31.19 -43.48 3.57
C ASN A 2 -30.08 -43.04 2.59
N VAL A 3 -29.70 -43.95 1.68
CA VAL A 3 -28.55 -43.79 0.75
C VAL A 3 -28.62 -42.47 -0.04
N SER A 4 -29.80 -42.06 -0.48
CA SER A 4 -30.01 -40.80 -1.19
C SER A 4 -29.58 -39.58 -0.39
N THR A 5 -29.85 -39.56 0.92
CA THR A 5 -29.47 -38.46 1.82
C THR A 5 -27.96 -38.41 2.04
N ALA A 6 -27.31 -39.57 2.10
CA ALA A 6 -25.85 -39.65 2.19
C ALA A 6 -25.16 -39.16 0.90
N VAL A 7 -25.69 -39.52 -0.27
CA VAL A 7 -25.17 -39.05 -1.57
C VAL A 7 -25.33 -37.54 -1.73
N LEU A 8 -26.48 -36.98 -1.34
CA LEU A 8 -26.71 -35.53 -1.39
C LEU A 8 -25.79 -34.77 -0.42
N ALA A 9 -25.61 -35.28 0.80
CA ALA A 9 -24.71 -34.68 1.79
C ALA A 9 -23.25 -34.70 1.30
N ALA A 10 -22.81 -35.80 0.70
CA ALA A 10 -21.48 -35.92 0.11
C ALA A 10 -21.29 -34.95 -1.06
N GLY A 11 -22.26 -34.87 -1.98
CA GLY A 11 -22.24 -33.94 -3.11
C GLY A 11 -22.18 -32.47 -2.66
N ALA A 12 -23.00 -32.08 -1.68
CA ALA A 12 -22.99 -30.73 -1.11
C ALA A 12 -21.65 -30.39 -0.45
N SER A 13 -21.06 -31.35 0.26
CA SER A 13 -19.76 -31.17 0.93
C SER A 13 -18.63 -30.96 -0.08
N ILE A 14 -18.59 -31.75 -1.16
CA ILE A 14 -17.60 -31.60 -2.24
C ILE A 14 -17.74 -30.24 -2.92
N ALA A 15 -18.98 -29.82 -3.24
CA ALA A 15 -19.23 -28.51 -3.85
C ALA A 15 -18.76 -27.36 -2.93
N ALA A 16 -19.05 -27.44 -1.62
CA ALA A 16 -18.62 -26.43 -0.65
C ALA A 16 -17.09 -26.32 -0.56
N VAL A 17 -16.38 -27.45 -0.51
CA VAL A 17 -14.92 -27.47 -0.50
C VAL A 17 -14.34 -26.91 -1.81
N GLY A 18 -14.92 -27.28 -2.96
CA GLY A 18 -14.51 -26.76 -4.26
C GLY A 18 -14.65 -25.23 -4.36
N VAL A 19 -15.78 -24.69 -3.91
CA VAL A 19 -16.00 -23.23 -3.85
C VAL A 19 -14.99 -22.56 -2.90
N ALA A 20 -14.78 -23.12 -1.71
CA ALA A 20 -13.82 -22.57 -0.75
C ALA A 20 -12.39 -22.55 -1.32
N GLN A 21 -11.97 -23.61 -2.01
CA GLN A 21 -10.66 -23.68 -2.66
C GLN A 21 -10.51 -22.66 -3.80
N LEU A 22 -11.54 -22.46 -4.63
CA LEU A 22 -11.51 -21.44 -5.68
C LEU A 22 -11.41 -20.03 -5.10
N VAL A 23 -12.18 -19.73 -4.05
CA VAL A 23 -12.09 -18.45 -3.33
C VAL A 23 -10.71 -18.26 -2.72
N GLN A 24 -10.14 -19.29 -2.10
CA GLN A 24 -8.80 -19.23 -1.51
C GLN A 24 -7.72 -19.01 -2.58
N ARG A 25 -7.76 -19.75 -3.69
CA ARG A 25 -6.83 -19.55 -4.82
C ARG A 25 -6.96 -18.16 -5.41
N GLY A 26 -8.18 -17.66 -5.61
CA GLY A 26 -8.42 -16.30 -6.10
C GLY A 26 -7.79 -15.25 -5.18
N ARG A 27 -7.95 -15.39 -3.85
CA ARG A 27 -7.28 -14.53 -2.87
C ARG A 27 -5.76 -14.62 -2.95
N GLN A 28 -5.20 -15.82 -3.04
CA GLN A 28 -3.75 -16.03 -3.17
C GLN A 28 -3.18 -15.44 -4.46
N HIS A 29 -3.88 -15.59 -5.58
CA HIS A 29 -3.48 -14.99 -6.86
C HIS A 29 -3.48 -13.46 -6.77
N LYS A 30 -4.52 -12.86 -6.17
CA LYS A 30 -4.56 -11.41 -5.95
C LYS A 30 -3.39 -10.94 -5.06
N GLN A 31 -3.14 -11.61 -3.94
CA GLN A 31 -2.03 -11.28 -3.04
C GLN A 31 -0.66 -11.39 -3.73
N ARG A 32 -0.46 -12.41 -4.58
CA ARG A 32 0.76 -12.56 -5.38
C ARG A 32 0.94 -11.42 -6.38
N ASN A 33 -0.13 -11.03 -7.07
CA ASN A 33 -0.09 -9.90 -7.99
C ASN A 33 0.20 -8.59 -7.25
N ASP A 34 -0.46 -8.35 -6.11
CA ASP A 34 -0.23 -7.17 -5.27
C ASP A 34 1.21 -7.12 -4.76
N LEU A 35 1.79 -8.26 -4.36
CA LEU A 35 3.19 -8.34 -3.95
C LEU A 35 4.14 -8.06 -5.12
N ALA A 36 3.94 -8.72 -6.27
CA ALA A 36 4.79 -8.56 -7.44
C ALA A 36 4.81 -7.11 -7.95
N THR A 37 3.63 -6.47 -8.07
CA THR A 37 3.55 -5.07 -8.50
C THR A 37 4.16 -4.12 -7.48
N SER A 38 3.97 -4.37 -6.18
CA SER A 38 4.56 -3.54 -5.13
C SER A 38 6.09 -3.67 -5.07
N LEU A 39 6.65 -4.86 -5.35
CA LEU A 39 8.10 -5.05 -5.45
C LEU A 39 8.68 -4.29 -6.64
N ILE A 40 8.03 -4.34 -7.81
CA ILE A 40 8.44 -3.57 -8.99
C ILE A 40 8.44 -2.07 -8.67
N GLN A 41 7.41 -1.58 -7.99
CA GLN A 41 7.31 -0.18 -7.60
C GLN A 41 8.42 0.22 -6.61
N ILE A 42 8.66 -0.59 -5.57
CA ILE A 42 9.70 -0.33 -4.57
C ILE A 42 11.09 -0.34 -5.21
N GLU A 43 11.34 -1.26 -6.15
CA GLU A 43 12.59 -1.35 -6.89
C GLU A 43 12.81 -0.13 -7.77
N TRP A 44 11.78 0.29 -8.54
CA TRP A 44 11.86 1.50 -9.33
C TRP A 44 12.11 2.74 -8.45
N LEU A 45 11.38 2.89 -7.34
CA LEU A 45 11.59 3.98 -6.40
C LEU A 45 13.00 3.96 -5.80
N SER A 46 13.54 2.77 -5.51
CA SER A 46 14.93 2.63 -5.05
C SER A 46 15.89 3.23 -6.05
N ARG A 47 15.83 2.78 -7.32
CA ARG A 47 16.72 3.26 -8.38
C ARG A 47 16.56 4.75 -8.64
N ALA A 48 15.33 5.22 -8.83
CA ALA A 48 15.03 6.62 -9.10
C ALA A 48 15.40 7.54 -7.92
N SER A 49 15.39 7.04 -6.68
CA SER A 49 15.88 7.80 -5.52
C SER A 49 17.40 7.84 -5.36
N SER A 50 18.15 6.97 -6.06
CA SER A 50 19.60 6.83 -5.93
C SER A 50 20.41 7.16 -7.19
N ASP A 51 19.76 7.22 -8.35
CA ASP A 51 20.36 7.57 -9.64
C ASP A 51 19.77 8.89 -10.13
N GLU A 52 20.63 9.89 -10.32
CA GLU A 52 20.23 11.23 -10.74
C GLU A 52 19.72 11.26 -12.18
N LYS A 53 20.27 10.41 -13.06
CA LYS A 53 19.80 10.31 -14.45
C LYS A 53 18.40 9.72 -14.51
N GLU A 54 18.16 8.67 -13.72
CA GLU A 54 16.82 8.09 -13.60
C GLU A 54 15.83 9.11 -13.03
N ALA A 55 16.22 9.84 -11.97
CA ALA A 55 15.38 10.89 -11.40
C ALA A 55 15.06 12.00 -12.42
N ALA A 56 16.01 12.39 -13.27
CA ALA A 56 15.84 13.44 -14.26
C ALA A 56 14.77 13.13 -15.31
N TYR A 57 14.60 11.86 -15.71
CA TYR A 57 13.55 11.48 -16.65
C TYR A 57 12.14 11.65 -16.09
N TRP A 58 11.99 11.55 -14.77
CA TRP A 58 10.69 11.50 -14.09
C TRP A 58 10.39 12.73 -13.23
N ALA A 59 11.34 13.65 -13.12
CA ALA A 59 11.17 14.86 -12.33
C ALA A 59 10.01 15.71 -12.90
N PRO A 60 9.11 16.20 -12.04
CA PRO A 60 8.08 17.15 -12.48
C PRO A 60 8.70 18.37 -13.15
N ALA A 61 7.97 18.98 -14.09
CA ALA A 61 8.43 20.20 -14.75
C ALA A 61 8.86 21.28 -13.72
N GLY A 62 10.06 21.82 -13.88
CA GLY A 62 10.64 22.83 -12.99
C GLY A 62 11.19 22.30 -11.67
N MET A 63 11.36 20.98 -11.51
CA MET A 63 12.01 20.37 -10.35
C MET A 63 13.34 19.74 -10.75
N GLU A 64 14.39 20.11 -10.04
CA GLU A 64 15.70 19.50 -10.26
C GLU A 64 15.75 18.06 -9.72
N PRO A 65 16.49 17.14 -10.36
CA PRO A 65 16.60 15.75 -9.92
C PRO A 65 17.00 15.62 -8.44
N ALA A 66 17.96 16.43 -7.98
CA ALA A 66 18.42 16.45 -6.60
C ALA A 66 17.33 16.86 -5.59
N GLN A 67 16.33 17.64 -6.01
CA GLN A 67 15.17 17.97 -5.18
C GLN A 67 14.10 16.86 -5.21
N TYR A 68 14.03 16.12 -6.32
CA TYR A 68 13.04 15.07 -6.50
C TYR A 68 13.42 13.76 -5.78
N GLN A 69 14.69 13.39 -5.78
CA GLN A 69 15.19 12.14 -5.18
C GLN A 69 14.80 11.94 -3.70
N PRO A 70 14.91 12.94 -2.80
CA PRO A 70 14.44 12.79 -1.43
C PRO A 70 12.93 12.51 -1.34
N LEU A 71 12.14 13.08 -2.24
CA LEU A 71 10.69 12.83 -2.31
C LEU A 71 10.42 11.39 -2.76
N LEU A 72 11.19 10.85 -3.71
CA LEU A 72 11.08 9.46 -4.13
C LEU A 72 11.52 8.48 -3.04
N SER A 73 12.57 8.82 -2.28
CA SER A 73 13.00 8.05 -1.12
C SER A 73 11.89 8.00 -0.05
N ALA A 74 11.25 9.13 0.23
CA ALA A 74 10.08 9.18 1.09
C ALA A 74 8.90 8.37 0.54
N ASN A 75 8.61 8.51 -0.77
CA ASN A 75 7.55 7.75 -1.46
C ASN A 75 7.72 6.25 -1.25
N ARG A 76 8.96 5.74 -1.36
CA ARG A 76 9.29 4.33 -1.12
C ARG A 76 8.86 3.86 0.27
N MET A 77 9.11 4.67 1.30
CA MET A 77 8.72 4.34 2.68
C MET A 77 7.20 4.29 2.84
N PHE A 78 6.47 5.22 2.24
CA PHE A 78 5.02 5.17 2.23
C PHE A 78 4.47 3.95 1.48
N CYS A 79 5.04 3.59 0.32
CA CYS A 79 4.61 2.41 -0.44
C CYS A 79 4.86 1.11 0.35
N GLN A 80 6.02 1.01 1.01
CA GLN A 80 6.33 -0.11 1.89
C GLN A 80 5.34 -0.19 3.07
N LEU A 81 5.05 0.92 3.74
CA LEU A 81 4.10 0.94 4.86
C LEU A 81 2.67 0.60 4.41
N SER A 82 2.24 1.13 3.26
CA SER A 82 0.95 0.81 2.65
C SER A 82 0.83 -0.68 2.33
N LEU A 83 1.88 -1.30 1.81
CA LEU A 83 1.91 -2.74 1.55
C LEU A 83 1.71 -3.55 2.84
N LEU A 84 2.42 -3.21 3.91
CA LEU A 84 2.27 -3.87 5.21
C LEU A 84 0.84 -3.75 5.74
N HIS A 85 0.21 -2.58 5.59
CA HIS A 85 -1.18 -2.38 5.98
C HIS A 85 -2.16 -3.19 5.12
N ARG A 86 -2.03 -3.16 3.79
CA ARG A 86 -2.88 -3.90 2.85
C ARG A 86 -2.82 -5.42 3.06
N PHE A 87 -1.68 -5.93 3.51
CA PHE A 87 -1.52 -7.35 3.87
C PHE A 87 -1.96 -7.70 5.29
N GLY A 88 -2.50 -6.75 6.05
CA GLY A 88 -3.00 -6.99 7.41
C GLY A 88 -1.89 -7.27 8.42
N LEU A 89 -0.64 -6.90 8.11
CA LEU A 89 0.51 -7.08 9.01
C LEU A 89 0.60 -5.97 10.08
N LEU A 90 -0.22 -4.93 9.94
CA LEU A 90 -0.33 -3.81 10.87
C LEU A 90 -1.73 -3.74 11.45
N THR A 91 -1.81 -3.61 12.77
CA THR A 91 -3.02 -3.14 13.44
C THR A 91 -3.18 -1.64 13.24
N ASP A 92 -4.38 -1.11 13.41
CA ASP A 92 -4.64 0.33 13.25
C ASP A 92 -3.77 1.18 14.20
N ARG A 93 -3.59 0.72 15.44
CA ARG A 93 -2.68 1.37 16.40
C ARG A 93 -1.23 1.40 15.91
N ARG A 94 -0.74 0.32 15.30
CA ARG A 94 0.63 0.27 14.74
C ARG A 94 0.75 1.14 13.49
N LEU A 95 -0.30 1.21 12.68
CA LEU A 95 -0.34 2.10 11.52
C LEU A 95 -0.18 3.56 11.97
N VAL A 96 -0.93 4.01 12.97
CA VAL A 96 -0.81 5.38 13.51
C VAL A 96 0.61 5.65 14.03
N LEU A 97 1.16 4.74 14.84
CA LEU A 97 2.53 4.88 15.36
C LEU A 97 3.58 5.02 14.24
N TYR A 98 3.48 4.19 13.19
CA TYR A 98 4.42 4.24 12.08
C TYR A 98 4.18 5.44 11.16
N ALA A 99 2.93 5.91 11.03
CA ALA A 99 2.61 7.15 10.35
C ALA A 99 3.31 8.33 11.03
N ASP A 100 3.17 8.45 12.35
CA ASP A 100 3.81 9.50 13.14
C ASP A 100 5.34 9.42 13.00
N LYS A 101 5.90 8.21 13.14
CA LYS A 101 7.35 8.01 13.02
C LYS A 101 7.90 8.39 11.65
N LEU A 102 7.16 8.06 10.59
CA LEU A 102 7.54 8.44 9.23
C LEU A 102 7.50 9.96 9.03
N MET A 103 6.48 10.63 9.59
CA MET A 103 6.31 12.09 9.50
C MET A 103 7.31 12.90 10.32
N GLU A 104 8.14 12.28 11.18
CA GLU A 104 9.31 12.95 11.78
C GLU A 104 10.33 13.39 10.71
N SER A 105 10.40 12.69 9.57
CA SER A 105 11.28 13.03 8.45
C SER A 105 10.79 14.24 7.67
N ALA A 106 11.66 15.24 7.48
CA ALA A 106 11.38 16.40 6.65
C ALA A 106 11.08 16.00 5.19
N ALA A 107 11.77 14.99 4.65
CA ALA A 107 11.50 14.47 3.31
C ALA A 107 10.12 13.82 3.19
N ALA A 108 9.67 13.11 4.23
CA ALA A 108 8.33 12.51 4.27
C ALA A 108 7.24 13.58 4.29
N ARG A 109 7.40 14.63 5.12
CA ARG A 109 6.48 15.77 5.13
C ARG A 109 6.47 16.51 3.80
N ALA A 110 7.64 16.78 3.21
CA ALA A 110 7.74 17.44 1.91
C ALA A 110 7.06 16.62 0.79
N TYR A 111 7.27 15.30 0.78
CA TYR A 111 6.58 14.40 -0.14
C TYR A 111 5.07 14.48 0.05
N TRP A 112 4.61 14.35 1.30
CA TRP A 112 3.18 14.32 1.59
C TRP A 112 2.50 15.65 1.27
N ALA A 113 3.15 16.78 1.56
CA ALA A 113 2.65 18.10 1.20
C ALA A 113 2.48 18.25 -0.32
N ARG A 114 3.38 17.66 -1.12
CA ARG A 114 3.34 17.78 -2.58
C ARG A 114 2.42 16.77 -3.27
N PHE A 115 2.39 15.53 -2.79
CA PHE A 115 1.76 14.40 -3.48
C PHE A 115 0.65 13.71 -2.67
N GLY A 116 0.35 14.19 -1.46
CA GLY A 116 -0.68 13.62 -0.58
C GLY A 116 -2.09 13.67 -1.18
N GLU A 117 -2.42 14.75 -1.89
CA GLU A 117 -3.71 14.85 -2.60
C GLU A 117 -3.84 13.82 -3.73
N HIS A 118 -2.76 13.57 -4.47
CA HIS A 118 -2.74 12.53 -5.50
C HIS A 118 -2.94 11.14 -4.89
N ARG A 119 -2.28 10.85 -3.76
CA ARG A 119 -2.49 9.62 -2.97
C ARG A 119 -3.94 9.47 -2.50
N GLN A 120 -4.59 10.57 -2.12
CA GLN A 120 -6.00 10.56 -1.73
C GLN A 120 -6.91 10.24 -2.91
N ALA A 121 -6.65 10.84 -4.07
CA ALA A 121 -7.39 10.54 -5.30
C ALA A 121 -7.22 9.08 -5.73
N GLU A 122 -6.01 8.52 -5.67
CA GLU A 122 -5.72 7.11 -5.99
C GLU A 122 -6.41 6.11 -5.06
N ALA A 123 -6.66 6.52 -3.81
CA ALA A 123 -7.27 5.67 -2.79
C ALA A 123 -8.81 5.55 -2.95
N LEU A 124 -9.46 6.47 -3.67
CA LEU A 124 -10.92 6.53 -3.74
C LEU A 124 -11.55 5.21 -4.21
N GLY A 125 -12.54 4.74 -3.45
CA GLY A 125 -13.25 3.50 -3.71
C GLY A 125 -12.55 2.25 -3.17
N LYS A 126 -11.35 2.39 -2.59
CA LYS A 126 -10.60 1.29 -1.95
C LYS A 126 -10.45 1.57 -0.46
N LYS A 127 -11.40 1.05 0.34
CA LYS A 127 -11.49 1.29 1.80
C LYS A 127 -10.16 1.15 2.56
N THR A 128 -9.35 0.13 2.24
CA THR A 128 -8.04 -0.08 2.89
C THR A 128 -7.05 1.04 2.56
N ASP A 129 -7.04 1.51 1.31
CA ASP A 129 -6.15 2.60 0.87
C ASP A 129 -6.66 3.94 1.40
N GLU A 130 -7.98 4.15 1.47
CA GLU A 130 -8.59 5.34 2.09
C GLU A 130 -8.25 5.41 3.58
N HIS A 131 -8.29 4.28 4.29
CA HIS A 131 -7.91 4.20 5.69
C HIS A 131 -6.42 4.52 5.90
N PHE A 132 -5.55 3.95 5.07
CA PHE A 132 -4.12 4.29 5.08
C PHE A 132 -3.88 5.78 4.87
N THR A 133 -4.47 6.36 3.82
CA THR A 133 -4.27 7.76 3.46
C THR A 133 -4.80 8.71 4.53
N ARG A 134 -5.93 8.37 5.18
CA ARG A 134 -6.41 9.12 6.34
C ARG A 134 -5.41 9.11 7.50
N ALA A 135 -4.86 7.94 7.85
CA ALA A 135 -3.86 7.85 8.92
C ALA A 135 -2.61 8.70 8.62
N MET A 136 -2.16 8.73 7.35
CA MET A 136 -1.05 9.58 6.93
C MET A 136 -1.40 11.07 6.98
N ASN A 137 -2.61 11.47 6.56
CA ASN A 137 -3.07 12.86 6.65
C ASN A 137 -3.12 13.37 8.10
N GLU A 138 -3.63 12.54 9.02
CA GLU A 138 -3.67 12.86 10.44
C GLU A 138 -2.26 12.98 11.03
N ALA A 139 -1.35 12.06 10.68
CA ALA A 139 0.05 12.12 11.10
C ALA A 139 0.77 13.36 10.54
N PHE A 140 0.53 13.70 9.28
CA PHE A 140 1.07 14.91 8.66
C PHE A 140 0.58 16.15 9.39
N THR A 141 -0.72 16.23 9.68
CA THR A 141 -1.34 17.35 10.41
C THR A 141 -0.72 17.49 11.80
N ARG A 142 -0.58 16.39 12.56
CA ARG A 142 0.09 16.42 13.87
C ARG A 142 1.53 16.92 13.76
N ALA A 143 2.27 16.45 12.76
CA ALA A 143 3.68 16.80 12.58
C ALA A 143 3.91 18.24 12.11
N THR A 144 2.93 18.89 11.49
CA THR A 144 3.04 20.28 11.02
C THR A 144 2.40 21.30 11.96
N MET A 145 1.47 20.88 12.83
CA MET A 145 0.89 21.75 13.86
C MET A 145 1.80 21.96 15.09
N VAL A 146 2.80 21.09 15.29
CA VAL A 146 3.74 21.13 16.43
C VAL A 146 5.06 21.83 16.06
N ALA A 147 5.15 22.41 14.85
CA ALA A 147 6.33 23.11 14.36
C ALA A 147 6.27 24.62 14.58
#